data_AF-A0A1B5Z9V5-F1
#
_entry.id   AF-A0A1B5Z9V5-F1
#
_cell.length_a   1.000
_cell.length_b   1.000
_cell.length_c   1.000
_cell.angle_alpha   90.00
_cell.angle_beta   90.00
_cell.angle_gamma   90.00
#
_symmetry.space_group_name_H-M   'P 1'
#
loop_
_entity.id
_entity.type
_entity.pdbx_description
1 polymer ?
#
loop_
_entity_poly.entity_id
_entity_poly.type
_entity_poly.pdbx_seq_one_letter_code
_entity_poly.pdbx_strand_id
1 'polypeptide(L)'
;AQAIPSYCMSSFLIPTTLGEEIERMMNSFYWNTKKNGGRGINWLRWDKMTVSKDNGGLNFRDLEGFNLAMLGKQGWKLITNSSSLLTRVLKAKYFPRSGFLDANIGHNPSYTWRSIQSTIPLLTLGYRWKIGDGSNINVWTDPWIRSRTNMRPSTAPNGNYVDLRVSHLFDSALNTWNYTLLNTVFNTQDVADICKIPLHARAPQDSVVWKASP
;
A
#
# COMPACT_ATOMS: atom_id res chain seq x y z
N ALA A 1 -5.68 -15.47 24.77
CA ALA A 1 -5.82 -14.22 24.01
C ALA A 1 -4.57 -13.37 24.25
N GLN A 2 -3.79 -13.03 23.21
CA GLN A 2 -2.75 -12.01 23.33
C GLN A 2 -3.46 -10.64 23.35
N ALA A 3 -3.40 -9.93 24.47
CA ALA A 3 -3.95 -8.58 24.58
C ALA A 3 -3.02 -7.58 23.87
N ILE A 4 -3.01 -7.62 22.54
CA ILE A 4 -2.31 -6.63 21.72
C ILE A 4 -3.11 -5.32 21.80
N PRO A 5 -2.49 -4.16 22.06
CA PRO A 5 -3.16 -2.86 22.14
C PRO A 5 -3.59 -2.37 20.74
N SER A 6 -4.48 -3.15 20.11
CA SER A 6 -4.86 -3.04 18.71
C SER A 6 -5.51 -1.69 18.40
N TYR A 7 -6.27 -1.14 19.36
CA TYR A 7 -6.85 0.18 19.23
C TYR A 7 -5.76 1.27 19.13
N CYS A 8 -4.81 1.26 20.06
CA CYS A 8 -3.70 2.21 20.06
C CYS A 8 -2.87 2.09 18.78
N MET A 9 -2.49 0.87 18.39
CA MET A 9 -1.73 0.63 17.15
C MET A 9 -2.52 1.01 15.88
N SER A 10 -3.85 0.98 15.90
CA SER A 10 -4.65 1.43 14.75
C SER A 10 -4.69 2.95 14.56
N SER A 11 -4.31 3.70 15.61
CA SER A 11 -4.36 5.17 15.65
C SER A 11 -2.98 5.82 15.71
N PHE A 12 -1.99 5.10 16.25
CA PHE A 12 -0.66 5.60 16.54
C PHE A 12 0.42 4.59 16.14
N LEU A 13 1.54 5.11 15.66
CA LEU A 13 2.76 4.35 15.48
C LEU A 13 3.45 4.24 16.84
N ILE A 14 3.60 3.02 17.34
CA ILE A 14 4.27 2.77 18.61
C ILE A 14 5.76 3.05 18.45
N PRO A 15 6.40 3.76 19.39
CA PRO A 15 7.85 3.92 19.37
C PRO A 15 8.56 2.56 19.36
N THR A 16 9.58 2.40 18.52
CA THR A 16 10.32 1.13 18.37
C THR A 16 10.81 0.58 19.70
N THR A 17 11.28 1.45 20.60
CA THR A 17 11.72 1.07 21.95
C THR A 17 10.62 0.40 22.77
N LEU A 18 9.40 0.97 22.77
CA LEU A 18 8.24 0.39 23.44
C LEU A 18 7.79 -0.91 22.77
N GLY A 19 7.88 -0.97 21.43
CA GLY A 19 7.65 -2.21 20.67
C GLY A 19 8.56 -3.34 21.14
N GLU A 20 9.87 -3.09 21.17
CA GLU A 20 10.88 -4.05 21.64
C GLU A 20 10.66 -4.48 23.10
N GLU A 21 10.28 -3.56 23.99
CA GLU A 21 9.96 -3.89 25.37
C GLU A 21 8.76 -4.83 25.47
N ILE A 22 7.70 -4.59 24.68
CA ILE A 22 6.54 -5.48 24.60
C ILE A 22 6.96 -6.85 24.05
N GLU A 23 7.77 -6.90 22.99
CA GLU A 23 8.26 -8.16 22.45
C GLU A 23 9.11 -8.94 23.45
N ARG A 24 9.98 -8.26 24.23
CA ARG A 24 10.74 -8.89 25.32
C ARG A 24 9.83 -9.47 26.39
N MET A 25 8.77 -8.76 26.78
CA MET A 25 7.77 -9.26 27.73
C MET A 25 7.03 -10.47 27.17
N MET A 26 6.61 -10.43 25.91
CA MET A 26 5.92 -11.55 25.25
C MET A 26 6.84 -12.77 25.12
N ASN A 27 8.11 -12.56 24.78
CA ASN A 27 9.10 -13.63 24.65
C ASN A 27 9.42 -14.26 26.02
N SER A 28 9.59 -13.43 27.05
CA SER A 28 9.74 -13.90 28.43
C SER A 28 8.51 -14.70 28.85
N PHE A 29 7.30 -14.20 28.62
CA PHE A 29 6.07 -14.93 28.94
C PHE A 29 5.97 -16.29 28.23
N TYR A 30 6.34 -16.34 26.94
CA TYR A 30 6.24 -17.56 26.14
C TYR A 30 7.22 -18.66 26.60
N TRP A 31 8.46 -18.29 26.94
CA TRP A 31 9.50 -19.25 27.31
C TRP A 31 9.64 -19.49 28.82
N ASN A 32 9.14 -18.57 29.65
CA ASN A 32 9.34 -18.62 31.09
C ASN A 32 8.17 -19.33 31.80
N THR A 33 8.27 -20.66 31.87
CA THR A 33 7.22 -21.55 32.42
C THR A 33 7.49 -22.02 33.85
N LYS A 34 8.58 -21.60 34.50
CA LYS A 34 8.96 -22.09 35.84
C LYS A 34 8.29 -21.28 36.96
N LYS A 35 7.51 -21.97 37.81
CA LYS A 35 6.89 -21.40 39.01
C LYS A 35 7.88 -20.96 40.11
N ASN A 36 9.12 -21.49 40.12
CA ASN A 36 10.09 -21.31 41.22
C ASN A 36 11.30 -20.42 40.86
N GLY A 37 11.09 -19.27 40.21
CA GLY A 37 12.09 -18.20 40.19
C GLY A 37 13.34 -18.39 39.31
N GLY A 38 13.40 -19.45 38.48
CA GLY A 38 14.47 -19.62 37.49
C GLY A 38 14.11 -19.00 36.13
N ARG A 39 15.08 -18.40 35.42
CA ARG A 39 14.89 -17.99 34.02
C ARG A 39 14.65 -19.23 33.14
N GLY A 40 13.51 -19.28 32.45
CA GLY A 40 13.26 -20.26 31.39
C GLY A 40 14.30 -20.17 30.26
N ILE A 41 14.49 -21.27 29.52
CA ILE A 41 15.38 -21.29 28.35
C ILE A 41 14.64 -20.64 27.19
N ASN A 42 15.21 -19.56 26.65
CA ASN A 42 14.73 -18.90 25.46
C ASN A 42 15.27 -19.64 24.22
N TRP A 43 14.48 -20.58 23.68
CA TRP A 43 14.89 -21.44 22.57
C TRP A 43 15.01 -20.69 21.24
N LEU A 44 14.28 -19.58 21.09
CA LEU A 44 14.25 -18.83 19.84
C LEU A 44 13.99 -17.35 20.11
N ARG A 45 14.75 -16.48 19.43
CA ARG A 45 14.54 -15.03 19.47
C ARG A 45 13.20 -14.66 18.81
N TRP A 46 12.58 -13.57 19.28
CA TRP A 46 11.26 -13.15 18.82
C TRP A 46 11.20 -12.88 17.30
N ASP A 47 12.23 -12.24 16.75
CA ASP A 47 12.42 -11.99 15.31
C ASP A 47 12.38 -13.28 14.46
N LYS A 48 12.81 -14.41 15.01
CA LYS A 48 12.72 -15.72 14.34
C LYS A 48 11.38 -16.40 14.56
N MET A 49 10.71 -16.14 15.68
CA MET A 49 9.37 -16.65 15.93
C MET A 49 8.32 -16.01 15.01
N THR A 50 8.52 -14.75 14.60
CA THR A 50 7.58 -14.04 13.70
C THR A 50 7.66 -14.47 12.24
N VAL A 51 8.74 -15.16 11.85
CA VAL A 51 8.89 -15.73 10.50
C VAL A 51 7.82 -16.81 10.25
N SER A 52 7.47 -17.02 8.98
CA SER A 52 6.49 -18.03 8.62
C SER A 52 6.95 -19.44 8.95
N LYS A 53 6.01 -20.34 9.25
CA LYS A 53 6.33 -21.76 9.50
C LYS A 53 7.08 -22.41 8.33
N ASP A 54 6.70 -22.06 7.10
CA ASP A 54 7.35 -22.57 5.89
C ASP A 54 8.83 -22.14 5.78
N ASN A 55 9.17 -21.02 6.42
CA ASN A 55 10.53 -20.47 6.47
C ASN A 55 11.22 -20.73 7.82
N GLY A 56 10.74 -21.70 8.62
CA GLY A 56 11.37 -22.13 9.88
C GLY A 56 11.03 -21.28 11.11
N GLY A 57 10.02 -20.40 11.03
CA GLY A 57 9.51 -19.65 12.17
C GLY A 57 8.24 -20.25 12.79
N LEU A 58 7.53 -19.46 13.61
CA LEU A 58 6.33 -19.90 14.33
C LEU A 58 5.05 -19.14 13.93
N ASN A 59 5.09 -18.29 12.89
CA ASN A 59 3.98 -17.42 12.47
C ASN A 59 3.51 -16.45 13.57
N PHE A 60 4.39 -16.03 14.48
CA PHE A 60 4.04 -14.99 15.45
C PHE A 60 3.90 -13.64 14.73
N ARG A 61 3.10 -12.73 15.30
CA ARG A 61 2.95 -11.40 14.70
C ARG A 61 4.15 -10.53 15.07
N ASP A 62 4.83 -10.03 14.06
CA ASP A 62 5.71 -8.87 14.19
C ASP A 62 4.87 -7.64 14.59
N LEU A 63 5.19 -7.02 15.72
CA LEU A 63 4.40 -5.91 16.26
C LEU A 63 4.54 -4.66 15.40
N GLU A 64 5.74 -4.37 14.89
CA GLU A 64 6.00 -3.20 14.06
C GLU A 64 5.28 -3.34 12.72
N GLY A 65 5.46 -4.47 12.04
CA GLY A 65 4.75 -4.78 10.80
C GLY A 65 3.23 -4.76 10.97
N PHE A 66 2.70 -5.31 12.08
CA PHE A 66 1.27 -5.30 12.36
C PHE A 66 0.74 -3.88 12.63
N ASN A 67 1.48 -3.05 13.36
CA ASN A 67 1.14 -1.66 13.62
C ASN A 67 1.10 -0.85 12.32
N LEU A 68 2.15 -0.97 11.49
CA LEU A 68 2.22 -0.32 10.17
C LEU A 68 1.08 -0.78 9.25
N ALA A 69 0.74 -2.07 9.26
CA ALA A 69 -0.37 -2.58 8.46
C ALA A 69 -1.72 -2.00 8.91
N MET A 70 -1.96 -1.85 10.21
CA MET A 70 -3.19 -1.24 10.73
C MET A 70 -3.28 0.25 10.42
N LEU A 71 -2.18 0.99 10.55
CA LEU A 71 -2.12 2.39 10.14
C LEU A 71 -2.30 2.51 8.62
N GLY A 72 -1.69 1.61 7.85
CA GLY A 72 -1.80 1.55 6.40
C GLY A 72 -3.24 1.31 5.97
N LYS A 73 -4.01 0.51 6.71
CA LYS A 73 -5.46 0.38 6.51
C LYS A 73 -6.20 1.70 6.70
N GLN A 74 -5.79 2.56 7.63
CA GLN A 74 -6.39 3.90 7.76
C GLN A 74 -5.95 4.81 6.62
N GLY A 75 -4.67 4.82 6.26
CA GLY A 75 -4.16 5.57 5.10
C GLY A 75 -4.86 5.16 3.80
N TRP A 76 -5.12 3.86 3.61
CA TRP A 76 -5.87 3.33 2.48
C TRP A 76 -7.30 3.88 2.42
N LYS A 77 -7.99 4.00 3.57
CA LYS A 77 -9.32 4.65 3.60
C LYS A 77 -9.26 6.12 3.22
N LEU A 78 -8.16 6.83 3.52
CA LEU A 78 -8.00 8.22 3.08
C LEU A 78 -7.88 8.33 1.56
N ILE A 79 -7.36 7.29 0.91
CA ILE A 79 -7.26 7.19 -0.55
C ILE A 79 -8.62 6.82 -1.16
N THR A 80 -9.26 5.75 -0.66
CA THR A 80 -10.43 5.16 -1.32
C THR A 80 -11.77 5.74 -0.88
N ASN A 81 -11.86 6.32 0.32
CA ASN A 81 -13.11 6.83 0.89
C ASN A 81 -13.01 8.32 1.23
N SER A 82 -13.15 9.14 0.19
CA SER A 82 -13.16 10.61 0.29
C SER A 82 -14.38 11.16 1.03
N SER A 83 -15.49 10.42 1.10
CA SER A 83 -16.75 10.86 1.71
C SER A 83 -16.76 10.81 3.24
N SER A 84 -15.90 9.97 3.83
CA SER A 84 -15.83 9.80 5.28
C SER A 84 -15.48 11.11 5.99
N LEU A 85 -16.12 11.38 7.13
CA LEU A 85 -15.83 12.55 7.97
C LEU A 85 -14.34 12.62 8.33
N LEU A 86 -13.73 11.49 8.68
CA LEU A 86 -12.31 11.42 9.01
C LEU A 86 -11.45 11.90 7.84
N THR A 87 -11.72 11.41 6.63
CA THR A 87 -10.99 11.80 5.41
C THR A 87 -11.17 13.27 5.12
N ARG A 88 -12.39 13.80 5.23
CA ARG A 88 -12.70 15.23 4.99
C ARG A 88 -11.96 16.14 5.97
N VAL A 89 -11.96 15.80 7.26
CA VAL A 89 -11.27 16.58 8.31
C VAL A 89 -9.75 16.54 8.11
N LEU A 90 -9.18 15.36 7.88
CA LEU A 90 -7.73 15.22 7.68
C LEU A 90 -7.28 15.89 6.38
N LYS A 91 -8.06 15.76 5.29
CA LYS A 91 -7.78 16.44 4.02
C LYS A 91 -7.77 17.95 4.21
N ALA A 92 -8.82 18.52 4.82
CA ALA A 92 -8.92 19.95 5.04
C ALA A 92 -7.76 20.50 5.89
N LYS A 93 -7.27 19.73 6.87
CA LYS A 93 -6.21 20.16 7.78
C LYS A 93 -4.79 19.95 7.23
N TYR A 94 -4.51 18.82 6.60
CA TYR A 94 -3.14 18.37 6.31
C TYR A 94 -2.78 18.33 4.81
N PHE A 95 -3.75 18.06 3.94
CA PHE A 95 -3.51 17.95 2.49
C PHE A 95 -4.68 18.54 1.66
N PRO A 96 -4.99 19.84 1.83
CA PRO A 96 -6.22 20.42 1.27
C PRO A 96 -6.20 20.47 -0.27
N ARG A 97 -5.03 20.55 -0.88
CA ARG A 97 -4.84 20.74 -2.34
C ARG A 97 -4.25 19.52 -3.04
N SER A 98 -4.02 18.42 -2.34
CA SER A 98 -3.35 17.23 -2.89
C SER A 98 -4.07 15.93 -2.49
N GLY A 99 -3.59 14.81 -3.03
CA GLY A 99 -3.96 13.48 -2.56
C GLY A 99 -3.23 13.11 -1.28
N PHE A 100 -3.69 12.06 -0.60
CA PHE A 100 -3.03 11.57 0.61
C PHE A 100 -1.60 11.08 0.34
N LEU A 101 -1.34 10.46 -0.81
CA LEU A 101 0.00 9.95 -1.16
C LEU A 101 1.05 11.07 -1.36
N ASP A 102 0.61 12.27 -1.72
CA ASP A 102 1.47 13.44 -1.90
C ASP A 102 1.50 14.33 -0.65
N ALA A 103 0.89 13.87 0.45
CA ALA A 103 0.76 14.67 1.66
C ALA A 103 2.11 14.77 2.40
N ASN A 104 2.53 16.01 2.65
CA ASN A 104 3.70 16.29 3.48
C ASN A 104 3.31 16.28 4.98
N ILE A 105 4.30 16.03 5.83
CA ILE A 105 4.15 16.01 7.27
C ILE A 105 3.74 17.39 7.83
N GLY A 106 4.27 18.48 7.25
CA GLY A 106 4.00 19.86 7.67
C GLY A 106 4.71 20.27 8.97
N HIS A 107 4.45 21.49 9.44
CA HIS A 107 5.21 22.12 10.54
C HIS A 107 4.76 21.69 11.95
N ASN A 108 3.45 21.61 12.22
CA ASN A 108 2.92 21.20 13.52
C ASN A 108 1.94 20.00 13.42
N PRO A 109 2.46 18.81 13.07
CA PRO A 109 1.64 17.64 12.87
C PRO A 109 1.25 16.98 14.20
N SER A 110 -0.01 16.56 14.29
CA SER A 110 -0.48 15.72 15.40
C SER A 110 0.20 14.35 15.34
N TYR A 111 0.31 13.68 16.47
CA TYR A 111 0.95 12.37 16.51
C TYR A 111 0.22 11.33 15.64
N THR A 112 -1.12 11.36 15.64
CA THR A 112 -1.97 10.56 14.74
C THR A 112 -1.65 10.83 13.28
N TRP A 113 -1.51 12.10 12.88
CA TRP A 113 -1.18 12.44 11.49
C TRP A 113 0.20 11.92 11.10
N ARG A 114 1.22 12.10 11.95
CA ARG A 114 2.56 11.54 11.68
C ARG A 114 2.51 10.02 11.52
N SER A 115 1.74 9.35 12.37
CA SER A 115 1.58 7.89 12.35
C SER A 115 0.89 7.40 11.09
N ILE A 116 -0.13 8.10 10.60
CA ILE A 116 -0.82 7.71 9.36
C ILE A 116 0.07 8.06 8.15
N GLN A 117 0.69 9.24 8.14
CA GLN A 117 1.54 9.70 7.04
C GLN A 117 2.77 8.79 6.84
N SER A 118 3.34 8.22 7.91
CA SER A 118 4.48 7.29 7.81
C SER A 118 4.17 6.03 6.99
N THR A 119 2.90 5.75 6.71
CA THR A 119 2.46 4.61 5.89
C THR A 119 2.47 4.89 4.39
N ILE A 120 2.68 6.14 3.96
CA ILE A 120 2.73 6.52 2.55
C ILE A 120 3.71 5.65 1.75
N PRO A 121 4.97 5.43 2.18
CA PRO A 121 5.90 4.57 1.43
C PRO A 121 5.37 3.14 1.24
N LEU A 122 4.80 2.55 2.30
CA LEU A 122 4.18 1.22 2.25
C LEU A 122 3.01 1.18 1.26
N LEU A 123 2.15 2.20 1.30
CA LEU A 123 1.00 2.28 0.42
C LEU A 123 1.41 2.50 -1.04
N THR A 124 2.37 3.38 -1.31
CA THR A 124 2.91 3.62 -2.67
C THR A 124 3.49 2.35 -3.29
N LEU A 125 4.11 1.47 -2.48
CA LEU A 125 4.61 0.17 -2.96
C LEU A 125 3.50 -0.83 -3.33
N GLY A 126 2.29 -0.66 -2.79
CA GLY A 126 1.14 -1.54 -3.03
C GLY A 126 0.00 -0.91 -3.83
N TYR A 127 0.07 0.39 -4.09
CA TYR A 127 -0.95 1.17 -4.77
C TYR A 127 -0.89 0.95 -6.28
N ARG A 128 -2.04 0.58 -6.87
CA ARG A 128 -2.19 0.42 -8.31
C ARG A 128 -3.56 0.92 -8.77
N TRP A 129 -3.62 1.55 -9.93
CA TRP A 129 -4.86 1.86 -10.61
C TRP A 129 -5.42 0.62 -11.33
N LYS A 130 -6.71 0.41 -11.14
CA LYS A 130 -7.54 -0.47 -11.95
C LYS A 130 -8.23 0.39 -13.00
N ILE A 131 -7.96 0.06 -14.26
CA ILE A 131 -8.52 0.74 -15.43
C ILE A 131 -10.03 0.52 -15.46
N GLY A 132 -10.75 1.63 -15.52
CA GLY A 132 -12.16 1.72 -15.78
C GLY A 132 -12.40 2.37 -17.14
N ASP A 133 -12.67 3.67 -17.14
CA ASP A 133 -12.75 4.54 -18.32
C ASP A 133 -11.39 5.11 -18.73
N GLY A 134 -10.37 5.02 -17.87
CA GLY A 134 -8.98 5.41 -18.15
C GLY A 134 -8.76 6.92 -18.20
N SER A 135 -9.77 7.74 -17.91
CA SER A 135 -9.72 9.20 -18.03
C SER A 135 -8.87 9.85 -16.93
N ASN A 136 -8.79 9.22 -15.76
CA ASN A 136 -8.10 9.76 -14.58
C ASN A 136 -6.67 9.24 -14.44
N ILE A 137 -6.26 8.28 -15.27
CA ILE A 137 -4.96 7.61 -15.15
C ILE A 137 -3.99 8.19 -16.17
N ASN A 138 -2.92 8.82 -15.71
CA ASN A 138 -1.81 9.22 -16.56
C ASN A 138 -0.93 7.99 -16.87
N VAL A 139 -0.64 7.79 -18.15
CA VAL A 139 0.10 6.61 -18.63
C VAL A 139 1.47 6.45 -17.96
N TRP A 140 2.17 7.56 -17.71
CA TRP A 140 3.57 7.57 -17.31
C TRP A 140 3.76 7.69 -15.81
N THR A 141 2.95 8.53 -15.16
CA THR A 141 3.12 8.84 -13.73
C THR A 141 2.32 7.92 -12.82
N ASP A 142 1.22 7.34 -13.29
CA ASP A 142 0.38 6.49 -12.46
C ASP A 142 0.77 5.00 -12.58
N PRO A 143 0.77 4.23 -11.49
CA PRO A 143 1.01 2.78 -11.54
C PRO A 143 -0.27 2.03 -11.94
N TRP A 144 -0.37 1.49 -13.15
CA TRP A 144 -1.55 0.78 -13.65
C TRP A 144 -1.26 -0.60 -14.29
N ILE A 145 0.00 -0.89 -14.62
CA ILE A 145 0.45 -2.17 -15.21
C ILE A 145 0.62 -3.24 -14.13
N ARG A 146 0.14 -4.46 -14.38
CA ARG A 146 0.22 -5.58 -13.41
C ARG A 146 1.58 -6.27 -13.35
N SER A 147 2.21 -6.48 -14.51
CA SER A 147 3.36 -7.39 -14.67
C SER A 147 4.68 -6.87 -14.09
N ARG A 148 4.74 -5.63 -13.58
CA ARG A 148 6.00 -4.93 -13.28
C ARG A 148 6.08 -4.49 -11.82
N THR A 149 7.31 -4.38 -11.31
CA THR A 149 7.61 -3.98 -9.92
C THR A 149 7.15 -2.57 -9.59
N ASN A 150 7.37 -1.61 -10.50
CA ASN A 150 6.92 -0.22 -10.38
C ASN A 150 5.51 0.02 -10.96
N MET A 151 4.89 -1.02 -11.55
CA MET A 151 3.56 -1.00 -12.14
C MET A 151 3.37 0.09 -13.22
N ARG A 152 4.45 0.57 -13.84
CA ARG A 152 4.46 1.61 -14.88
C ARG A 152 5.09 1.10 -16.16
N PRO A 153 4.79 1.70 -17.32
CA PRO A 153 5.54 1.42 -18.54
C PRO A 153 7.03 1.66 -18.35
N SER A 154 7.86 0.86 -19.01
CA SER A 154 9.31 1.05 -19.08
C SER A 154 9.73 2.02 -20.18
N THR A 155 8.83 2.26 -21.15
CA THR A 155 9.05 3.16 -22.27
C THR A 155 9.15 4.60 -21.78
N ALA A 156 10.15 5.35 -22.29
CA ALA A 156 10.29 6.77 -21.99
C ALA A 156 9.21 7.58 -22.73
N PRO A 157 8.61 8.60 -22.10
CA PRO A 157 7.67 9.48 -22.78
C PRO A 157 8.36 10.18 -23.96
N ASN A 158 7.80 10.03 -25.14
CA ASN A 158 8.17 10.82 -26.31
C ASN A 158 7.48 12.18 -26.24
N GLY A 159 8.14 13.25 -26.73
CA GLY A 159 7.67 14.63 -26.55
C GLY A 159 6.23 14.91 -27.04
N ASN A 160 5.74 14.13 -28.00
CA ASN A 160 4.39 14.25 -28.53
C ASN A 160 3.30 13.61 -27.65
N TYR A 161 3.65 12.79 -26.66
CA TYR A 161 2.69 12.03 -25.83
C TYR A 161 2.98 12.16 -24.32
N VAL A 162 3.56 13.28 -23.89
CA VAL A 162 3.90 13.52 -22.47
C VAL A 162 2.64 13.49 -21.58
N ASP A 163 1.52 14.03 -22.06
CA ASP A 163 0.25 14.11 -21.31
C ASP A 163 -0.78 13.05 -21.77
N LEU A 164 -0.32 11.80 -21.92
CA LEU A 164 -1.18 10.70 -22.36
C LEU A 164 -2.00 10.12 -21.20
N ARG A 165 -3.31 9.98 -21.41
CA ARG A 165 -4.23 9.24 -20.53
C ARG A 165 -4.46 7.83 -21.06
N VAL A 166 -4.78 6.90 -20.15
CA VAL A 166 -5.06 5.50 -20.55
C VAL A 166 -6.28 5.42 -21.46
N SER A 167 -7.26 6.31 -21.30
CA SER A 167 -8.42 6.44 -22.19
C SER A 167 -8.07 6.68 -23.65
N HIS A 168 -6.90 7.26 -23.96
CA HIS A 168 -6.45 7.48 -25.34
C HIS A 168 -5.85 6.22 -25.99
N LEU A 169 -5.56 5.20 -25.20
CA LEU A 169 -4.88 3.98 -25.66
C LEU A 169 -5.84 2.90 -26.15
N PHE A 170 -7.14 3.02 -25.89
CA PHE A 170 -8.15 2.07 -26.33
C PHE A 170 -9.38 2.76 -26.90
N ASP A 171 -10.09 2.03 -27.76
CA ASP A 171 -11.37 2.47 -28.31
C ASP A 171 -12.49 2.04 -27.36
N SER A 172 -13.23 3.02 -26.83
CA SER A 172 -14.32 2.78 -25.89
C SER A 172 -15.56 2.19 -26.54
N ALA A 173 -15.78 2.40 -27.85
CA ALA A 173 -16.89 1.82 -28.60
C ALA A 173 -16.63 0.36 -28.97
N LEU A 174 -15.39 0.04 -29.36
CA LEU A 174 -14.99 -1.32 -29.72
C LEU A 174 -14.53 -2.16 -28.52
N ASN A 175 -14.26 -1.53 -27.39
CA ASN A 175 -13.68 -2.15 -26.18
C ASN A 175 -12.38 -2.91 -26.47
N THR A 176 -11.54 -2.33 -27.34
CA THR A 176 -10.27 -2.92 -27.79
C THR A 176 -9.13 -1.91 -27.70
N TRP A 177 -7.95 -2.38 -27.33
CA TRP A 177 -6.73 -1.58 -27.34
C TRP A 177 -6.39 -1.11 -28.77
N ASN A 178 -5.93 0.14 -28.90
CA ASN A 178 -5.46 0.69 -30.17
C ASN A 178 -4.03 0.20 -30.43
N TYR A 179 -3.90 -0.98 -31.04
CA TYR A 179 -2.62 -1.62 -31.32
C TYR A 179 -1.67 -0.73 -32.15
N THR A 180 -2.18 0.05 -33.10
CA THR A 180 -1.37 0.92 -33.95
C THR A 180 -0.69 2.01 -33.12
N LEU A 181 -1.47 2.67 -32.25
CA LEU A 181 -0.95 3.67 -31.34
C LEU A 181 0.01 3.05 -30.31
N LEU A 182 -0.36 1.91 -29.74
CA LEU A 182 0.47 1.20 -28.75
C LEU A 182 1.84 0.84 -29.31
N ASN A 183 1.92 0.29 -30.52
CA ASN A 183 3.19 -0.06 -31.16
C ASN A 183 4.02 1.16 -31.58
N THR A 184 3.39 2.34 -31.70
CA THR A 184 4.08 3.59 -32.02
C THR A 184 4.66 4.24 -30.75
N VAL A 185 3.96 4.14 -29.63
CA VAL A 185 4.29 4.85 -28.38
C VAL A 185 5.12 3.99 -27.42
N PHE A 186 4.91 2.68 -27.39
CA PHE A 186 5.52 1.78 -26.41
C PHE A 186 6.47 0.76 -27.04
N ASN A 187 7.43 0.28 -26.26
CA ASN A 187 8.23 -0.89 -26.63
C ASN A 187 7.38 -2.18 -26.63
N THR A 188 7.86 -3.21 -27.33
CA THR A 188 7.12 -4.46 -27.54
C THR A 188 6.70 -5.15 -26.23
N GLN A 189 7.51 -5.06 -25.17
CA GLN A 189 7.21 -5.66 -23.88
C GLN A 189 6.06 -4.93 -23.17
N ASP A 190 6.08 -3.59 -23.17
CA ASP A 190 5.00 -2.77 -22.60
C ASP A 190 3.70 -2.99 -23.37
N VAL A 191 3.74 -3.05 -24.71
CA VAL A 191 2.54 -3.38 -25.51
C VAL A 191 1.96 -4.72 -25.09
N ALA A 192 2.79 -5.76 -24.97
CA ALA A 192 2.34 -7.08 -24.54
C ALA A 192 1.72 -7.07 -23.13
N ASP A 193 2.29 -6.30 -22.20
CA ASP A 193 1.77 -6.21 -20.83
C ASP A 193 0.48 -5.37 -20.74
N ILE A 194 0.35 -4.30 -21.52
CA ILE A 194 -0.86 -3.48 -21.60
C ILE A 194 -2.01 -4.32 -22.19
N CYS A 195 -1.75 -5.08 -23.25
CA CYS A 195 -2.76 -5.90 -23.92
C CYS A 195 -3.29 -7.05 -23.05
N LYS A 196 -2.54 -7.49 -22.03
CA LYS A 196 -3.02 -8.47 -21.04
C LYS A 196 -4.08 -7.91 -20.09
N ILE A 197 -4.24 -6.58 -20.04
CA ILE A 197 -5.19 -5.95 -19.14
C ILE A 197 -6.58 -6.00 -19.81
N PRO A 198 -7.57 -6.68 -19.18
CA PRO A 198 -8.91 -6.75 -19.74
C PRO A 198 -9.59 -5.39 -19.66
N LEU A 199 -10.21 -4.97 -20.76
CA LEU A 199 -11.08 -3.79 -20.82
C LEU A 199 -12.51 -4.17 -20.43
N HIS A 200 -13.13 -3.35 -19.58
CA HIS A 200 -14.48 -3.60 -19.09
C HIS A 200 -15.52 -2.96 -20.03
N ALA A 201 -16.40 -3.76 -20.62
CA ALA A 201 -17.43 -3.29 -21.55
C ALA A 201 -18.40 -2.21 -20.98
N ARG A 202 -18.54 -2.15 -19.64
CA ARG A 202 -19.39 -1.15 -18.97
C ARG A 202 -18.63 0.12 -18.55
N ALA A 203 -17.33 0.22 -18.84
CA ALA A 203 -16.44 1.33 -18.49
C ALA A 203 -16.75 1.94 -17.11
N PRO A 204 -16.62 1.17 -16.01
CA PRO A 204 -16.80 1.72 -14.67
C PRO A 204 -15.79 2.85 -14.44
N GLN A 205 -16.02 3.71 -13.46
CA GLN A 205 -15.03 4.74 -13.11
C GLN A 205 -13.70 4.10 -12.69
N ASP A 206 -12.59 4.72 -13.10
CA ASP A 206 -11.25 4.38 -12.61
C ASP A 206 -11.22 4.26 -11.08
N SER A 207 -10.53 3.23 -10.58
CA SER A 207 -10.46 2.95 -9.15
C SER A 207 -9.08 2.50 -8.73
N VAL A 208 -8.77 2.68 -7.46
CA VAL A 208 -7.51 2.25 -6.87
C VAL A 208 -7.67 0.87 -6.23
N VAL A 209 -6.72 -0.01 -6.47
CA VAL A 209 -6.67 -1.38 -5.91
C VAL A 209 -5.30 -1.67 -5.30
N TRP A 210 -5.27 -2.60 -4.35
CA TRP A 210 -4.01 -3.09 -3.81
C TRP A 210 -3.37 -4.07 -4.80
N LYS A 211 -2.05 -4.02 -4.98
CA LYS A 211 -1.33 -4.86 -5.96
C LYS A 211 -1.55 -6.35 -5.77
N ALA A 212 -1.75 -6.79 -4.52
CA ALA A 212 -1.98 -8.18 -4.16
C ALA A 212 -3.46 -8.57 -4.20
N SER A 213 -4.35 -7.64 -4.58
CA SER A 213 -5.74 -7.99 -4.88
C SER A 213 -5.80 -8.74 -6.22
N PRO A 214 -6.57 -9.85 -6.29
CA PRO A 214 -6.73 -10.64 -7.51
C PRO A 214 -7.34 -9.85 -8.69
#